data_AF-A0A0P7XZF7-F1
#
_entry.id   AF-A0A0P7XZF7-F1
#
_cell.length_a   1.000
_cell.length_b   1.000
_cell.length_c   1.000
_cell.angle_alpha   90.00
_cell.angle_beta   90.00
_cell.angle_gamma   90.00
#
_symmetry.space_group_name_H-M   'P 1'
#
loop_
_entity.id
_entity.type
_entity.pdbx_description
1 polymer ?
#
loop_
_entity_poly.entity_id
_entity_poly.type
_entity_poly.pdbx_seq_one_letter_code
_entity_poly.pdbx_strand_id
1 'polypeptide(L)'
;VLGHSVGEVAAAHCSGLLSLEDAVKVIYLRSTLQSQVTGGKMLVVSNTVVSETLKYLSAYSGKICLAAFNSPQSCTLSGDADAIESLHDKLKTLFDSKNVFLHILDVPAAYHSHMMDPILSNLETSIGTLQGNEMETQLFSTVTGKVCSQMDFLTGTYWARNIREPVAFEEAVKSAAKERKNIVFVEIGPRRALQRNIIETLGNDTIVLTSVQPEKDHESLATLVSKLFELGVQINWDQFYTGYETVPAPFPRYQFDCVKKEIYPAEIPRHNKLLSSFQHPCIAKAINDKEFSCTLDSEEMSFVSGHKNKGIAIIPGSLYVELGLASFMANLKRRMPLTSVQLEIKFHTPFLVEKNSPEMRVLLEPKEMGILFKIQSPLSVYATGYVTQNGEAEVNYISLDCIFERCKSLVKSEELYNKLSQVGFEYGSVFKRLGDIHYGDEYMEAISLVKVPEELCSQLYDYHIHPVVLDYLMQMTVIFPTSGFKSRPGFPSAIGSLTILGPLEKEMALYLRKTSTGADYVEHVMLQ
;
A
#
# COMPACT_ATOMS: atom_id res chain seq x y z
N VAL A 1 19.89 22.12 -9.39
CA VAL A 1 20.45 22.35 -10.75
C VAL A 1 21.92 22.72 -10.66
N LEU A 2 22.72 22.34 -11.65
CA LEU A 2 24.14 22.67 -11.76
C LEU A 2 24.52 22.72 -13.24
N GLY A 3 25.58 23.43 -13.60
CA GLY A 3 26.04 23.54 -14.98
C GLY A 3 27.53 23.25 -15.10
N HIS A 4 28.00 22.86 -16.29
CA HIS A 4 29.42 22.66 -16.58
C HIS A 4 29.94 23.85 -17.38
N SER A 5 30.90 24.61 -16.83
CA SER A 5 31.44 25.83 -17.45
C SER A 5 30.31 26.79 -17.89
N VAL A 6 30.12 26.96 -19.19
CA VAL A 6 29.07 27.80 -19.79
C VAL A 6 27.66 27.37 -19.41
N GLY A 7 27.46 26.08 -19.11
CA GLY A 7 26.18 25.57 -18.64
C GLY A 7 25.73 26.20 -17.32
N GLU A 8 26.63 26.79 -16.53
CA GLU A 8 26.25 27.52 -15.31
C GLU A 8 25.33 28.70 -15.56
N VAL A 9 25.43 29.36 -16.72
CA VAL A 9 24.56 30.48 -17.08
C VAL A 9 23.11 30.00 -17.20
N ALA A 10 22.90 28.87 -17.89
CA ALA A 10 21.59 28.24 -18.01
C ALA A 10 21.10 27.69 -16.66
N ALA A 11 21.98 27.09 -15.86
CA ALA A 11 21.61 26.58 -14.54
C ALA A 11 21.17 27.71 -13.59
N ALA A 12 21.83 28.87 -13.64
CA ALA A 12 21.46 30.05 -12.86
C ALA A 12 20.10 30.59 -13.27
N HIS A 13 19.80 30.65 -14.57
CA HIS A 13 18.47 31.01 -15.05
C HIS A 13 17.40 30.01 -14.60
N CYS A 14 17.61 28.71 -14.86
CA CYS A 14 16.66 27.65 -14.50
C CYS A 14 16.48 27.47 -12.98
N SER A 15 17.36 28.04 -12.16
CA SER A 15 17.20 28.07 -10.70
C SER A 15 16.22 29.15 -10.22
N GLY A 16 15.81 30.07 -11.10
CA GLY A 16 15.09 31.29 -10.78
C GLY A 16 15.99 32.48 -10.46
N LEU A 17 17.25 32.24 -10.06
CA LEU A 17 18.16 33.29 -9.58
C LEU A 17 18.40 34.42 -10.59
N LEU A 18 18.63 34.07 -11.86
CA LEU A 18 18.81 35.05 -12.93
C LEU A 18 17.59 35.11 -13.85
N SER A 19 17.22 36.34 -14.21
CA SER A 19 16.27 36.57 -15.31
C SER A 19 16.85 36.02 -16.63
N LEU A 20 15.97 35.74 -17.60
CA LEU A 20 16.43 35.34 -18.94
C LEU A 20 17.28 36.45 -19.58
N GLU A 21 16.92 37.72 -19.37
CA GLU A 21 17.66 38.88 -19.86
C GLU A 21 19.08 38.93 -19.30
N ASP A 22 19.25 38.76 -17.98
CA ASP A 22 20.57 38.75 -17.35
C ASP A 22 21.40 37.54 -17.77
N ALA A 23 20.79 36.35 -17.88
CA ALA A 23 21.47 35.17 -18.39
C ALA A 23 21.96 35.36 -19.84
N VAL A 24 21.13 35.97 -20.70
CA VAL A 24 21.49 36.33 -22.08
C VAL A 24 22.60 37.40 -22.11
N LYS A 25 22.54 38.39 -21.22
CA LYS A 25 23.60 39.40 -21.07
C LYS A 25 24.94 38.76 -20.69
N VAL A 26 24.95 37.84 -19.72
CA VAL A 26 26.16 37.11 -19.30
C VAL A 26 26.74 36.31 -20.46
N ILE A 27 25.93 35.48 -21.14
CA ILE A 27 26.44 34.65 -22.24
C ILE A 27 26.93 35.49 -23.42
N TYR A 28 26.26 36.59 -23.73
CA TYR A 28 26.67 37.52 -24.78
C TYR A 28 28.03 38.15 -24.48
N LEU A 29 28.16 38.84 -23.34
CA LEU A 29 29.40 39.52 -22.96
C LEU A 29 30.56 38.54 -22.80
N ARG A 30 30.30 37.38 -22.18
CA ARG A 30 31.28 36.29 -22.07
C ARG A 30 31.77 35.86 -23.45
N SER A 31 30.87 35.51 -24.36
CA SER A 31 31.22 34.98 -25.68
C SER A 31 31.95 36.02 -26.52
N THR A 32 31.50 37.27 -26.50
CA THR A 32 32.15 38.38 -27.21
C THR A 32 33.59 38.58 -26.72
N LEU A 33 33.82 38.63 -25.41
CA LEU A 33 35.17 38.79 -24.86
C LEU A 33 36.04 37.56 -25.07
N GLN A 34 35.49 36.34 -24.89
CA GLN A 34 36.22 35.10 -25.16
C GLN A 34 36.64 34.96 -26.63
N SER A 35 35.87 35.51 -27.57
CA SER A 35 36.25 35.49 -28.99
C SER A 35 37.49 36.32 -29.32
N GLN A 36 37.89 37.24 -28.44
CA GLN A 36 39.11 38.05 -28.57
C GLN A 36 40.38 37.28 -28.16
N VAL A 37 40.22 36.17 -27.44
CA VAL A 37 41.32 35.28 -27.08
C VAL A 37 41.40 34.17 -28.10
N THR A 38 42.58 33.98 -28.71
CA THR A 38 42.84 32.86 -29.62
C THR A 38 44.12 32.13 -29.21
N GLY A 39 44.17 30.83 -29.52
CA GLY A 39 45.35 29.99 -29.28
C GLY A 39 45.30 29.18 -27.98
N GLY A 40 46.37 28.40 -27.77
CA GLY A 40 46.37 27.34 -26.77
C GLY A 40 45.58 26.10 -27.22
N LYS A 41 45.54 25.08 -26.37
CA LYS A 41 44.79 23.84 -26.60
C LYS A 41 44.12 23.35 -25.32
N MET A 42 43.06 22.57 -25.49
CA MET A 42 42.44 21.81 -24.40
C MET A 42 42.54 20.32 -24.67
N LEU A 43 42.93 19.54 -23.66
CA LEU A 43 43.12 18.09 -23.73
C LEU A 43 42.20 17.41 -22.71
N VAL A 44 41.29 16.57 -23.18
CA VAL A 44 40.55 15.63 -22.33
C VAL A 44 41.43 14.41 -22.06
N VAL A 45 41.58 14.08 -20.78
CA VAL A 45 42.27 12.88 -20.30
C VAL A 45 41.27 12.04 -19.51
N SER A 46 40.91 10.87 -20.03
CA SER A 46 39.91 9.96 -19.43
C SER A 46 40.41 8.50 -19.39
N ASN A 47 39.66 7.63 -18.71
CA ASN A 47 40.04 6.22 -18.45
C ASN A 47 41.30 6.09 -17.57
N THR A 48 41.59 7.08 -16.73
CA THR A 48 42.72 7.05 -15.81
C THR A 48 42.40 7.88 -14.57
N VAL A 49 42.92 7.48 -13.42
CA VAL A 49 42.68 8.22 -12.16
C VAL A 49 43.28 9.61 -12.28
N VAL A 50 42.48 10.66 -12.06
CA VAL A 50 42.92 12.05 -12.27
C VAL A 50 44.19 12.37 -11.47
N SER A 51 44.30 11.88 -10.24
CA SER A 51 45.50 12.07 -9.41
C SER A 51 46.78 11.45 -9.99
N GLU A 52 46.69 10.45 -10.88
CA GLU A 52 47.86 9.94 -11.62
C GLU A 52 48.31 10.94 -12.69
N THR A 53 47.37 11.51 -13.44
CA THR A 53 47.64 12.54 -14.46
C THR A 53 48.26 13.80 -13.85
N LEU A 54 47.74 14.26 -12.70
CA LEU A 54 48.22 15.48 -12.04
C LEU A 54 49.71 15.42 -11.64
N LYS A 55 50.26 14.22 -11.39
CA LYS A 55 51.68 14.03 -11.03
C LYS A 55 52.64 14.56 -12.11
N TYR A 56 52.18 14.63 -13.37
CA TYR A 56 52.99 15.05 -14.51
C TYR A 56 52.88 16.55 -14.82
N LEU A 57 51.92 17.26 -14.21
CA LEU A 57 51.68 18.68 -14.48
C LEU A 57 52.73 19.61 -13.86
N SER A 58 53.46 19.17 -12.83
CA SER A 58 54.49 19.99 -12.19
C SER A 58 55.57 20.50 -13.15
N ALA A 59 55.88 19.70 -14.19
CA ALA A 59 56.83 20.06 -15.25
C ALA A 59 56.31 21.16 -16.20
N TYR A 60 55.02 21.47 -16.15
CA TYR A 60 54.34 22.45 -17.01
C TYR A 60 53.72 23.59 -16.20
N SER A 61 54.24 23.85 -14.99
CA SER A 61 53.77 24.92 -14.12
C SER A 61 53.77 26.27 -14.85
N GLY A 62 52.64 26.99 -14.77
CA GLY A 62 52.43 28.26 -15.46
C GLY A 62 52.08 28.16 -16.95
N LYS A 63 52.15 26.97 -17.56
CA LYS A 63 51.82 26.73 -18.97
C LYS A 63 50.58 25.85 -19.18
N ILE A 64 50.31 24.94 -18.26
CA ILE A 64 49.12 24.07 -18.28
C ILE A 64 48.35 24.25 -16.98
N CYS A 65 47.07 24.57 -17.13
CA CYS A 65 46.08 24.58 -16.08
C CYS A 65 45.21 23.32 -16.16
N LEU A 66 44.73 22.88 -15.00
CA LEU A 66 43.60 21.98 -14.95
C LEU A 66 42.34 22.80 -15.21
N ALA A 67 41.64 22.50 -16.31
CA ALA A 67 40.45 23.21 -16.74
C ALA A 67 39.19 22.68 -16.07
N ALA A 68 39.10 21.36 -15.88
CA ALA A 68 37.93 20.72 -15.30
C ALA A 68 38.27 19.41 -14.60
N PHE A 69 37.73 19.23 -13.40
CA PHE A 69 37.58 17.95 -12.73
C PHE A 69 36.22 17.36 -13.11
N ASN A 70 36.17 16.56 -14.17
CA ASN A 70 34.91 16.03 -14.68
C ASN A 70 34.44 14.83 -13.84
N SER A 71 35.34 13.94 -13.46
CA SER A 71 35.06 12.78 -12.61
C SER A 71 36.37 12.27 -11.97
N PRO A 72 36.32 11.26 -11.07
CA PRO A 72 37.53 10.64 -10.53
C PRO A 72 38.47 10.06 -11.59
N GLN A 73 37.95 9.78 -12.79
CA GLN A 73 38.65 9.13 -13.91
C GLN A 73 38.73 9.98 -15.18
N SER A 74 38.31 11.26 -15.12
CA SER A 74 38.24 12.15 -16.27
C SER A 74 38.51 13.59 -15.87
N CYS A 75 39.45 14.22 -16.57
CA CYS A 75 39.73 15.65 -16.41
C CYS A 75 40.01 16.31 -17.76
N THR A 76 39.94 17.64 -17.77
CA THR A 76 40.32 18.44 -18.93
C THR A 76 41.46 19.36 -18.54
N LEU A 77 42.51 19.36 -19.34
CA LEU A 77 43.68 20.23 -19.21
C LEU A 77 43.59 21.33 -20.27
N SER A 78 44.13 22.51 -19.98
CA SER A 78 44.12 23.64 -20.91
C SER A 78 45.36 24.49 -20.74
N GLY A 79 45.87 25.08 -21.81
CA GLY A 79 47.01 25.99 -21.71
C GLY A 79 47.72 26.18 -23.05
N ASP A 80 49.02 26.45 -22.98
CA ASP A 80 49.85 26.70 -24.16
C ASP A 80 49.85 25.47 -25.09
N ALA A 81 49.77 25.71 -26.40
CA ALA A 81 49.57 24.65 -27.38
C ALA A 81 50.74 23.65 -27.42
N ASP A 82 51.98 24.15 -27.40
CA ASP A 82 53.22 23.37 -27.37
C ASP A 82 53.33 22.53 -26.09
N ALA A 83 52.95 23.11 -24.95
CA ALA A 83 52.95 22.41 -23.67
C ALA A 83 51.93 21.26 -23.64
N ILE A 84 50.71 21.51 -24.13
CA ILE A 84 49.64 20.50 -24.21
C ILE A 84 50.02 19.36 -25.17
N GLU A 85 50.61 19.67 -26.32
CA GLU A 85 51.11 18.66 -27.27
C GLU A 85 52.22 17.81 -26.65
N SER A 86 53.21 18.44 -26.01
CA SER A 86 54.29 17.74 -25.32
C SER A 86 53.75 16.81 -24.22
N LEU A 87 52.78 17.28 -23.43
CA LEU A 87 52.16 16.45 -22.40
C LEU A 87 51.33 15.32 -23.02
N HIS A 88 50.57 15.59 -24.08
CA HIS A 88 49.79 14.59 -24.80
C HIS A 88 50.67 13.41 -25.26
N ASP A 89 51.80 13.71 -25.92
CA ASP A 89 52.72 12.68 -26.40
C ASP A 89 53.35 11.91 -25.24
N LYS A 90 53.73 12.61 -24.17
CA LYS A 90 54.25 11.98 -22.95
C LYS A 90 53.23 11.04 -22.31
N LEU A 91 51.97 11.46 -22.17
CA LEU A 91 50.90 10.64 -21.60
C LEU A 91 50.62 9.43 -22.50
N LYS A 92 50.63 9.61 -23.82
CA LYS A 92 50.46 8.53 -24.79
C LYS A 92 51.56 7.46 -24.63
N THR A 93 52.82 7.86 -24.49
CA THR A 93 53.92 6.92 -24.26
C THR A 93 53.86 6.25 -22.89
N LEU A 94 53.56 7.00 -21.82
CA LEU A 94 53.50 6.46 -20.45
C LEU A 94 52.37 5.45 -20.28
N PHE A 95 51.26 5.68 -20.98
CA PHE A 95 50.07 4.86 -20.90
C PHE A 95 49.88 3.96 -22.12
N ASP A 96 50.93 3.66 -22.89
CA ASP A 96 50.83 2.87 -24.14
C ASP A 96 50.22 1.47 -23.92
N SER A 97 50.34 0.93 -22.69
CA SER A 97 49.71 -0.34 -22.28
C SER A 97 48.36 -0.19 -21.54
N LYS A 98 47.96 1.04 -21.20
CA LYS A 98 46.68 1.35 -20.56
C LYS A 98 45.73 1.94 -21.63
N ASN A 99 44.45 1.59 -21.59
CA ASN A 99 43.46 2.14 -22.54
C ASN A 99 43.06 3.59 -22.17
N VAL A 100 44.02 4.51 -22.06
CA VAL A 100 43.80 5.92 -21.69
C VAL A 100 43.26 6.68 -22.89
N PHE A 101 42.17 7.41 -22.69
CA PHE A 101 41.57 8.24 -23.71
C PHE A 101 42.14 9.65 -23.65
N LEU A 102 42.82 10.06 -24.72
CA LEU A 102 43.40 11.38 -24.89
C LEU A 102 42.75 12.04 -26.11
N HIS A 103 42.12 13.20 -25.92
CA HIS A 103 41.44 13.89 -27.01
C HIS A 103 41.63 15.40 -26.92
N ILE A 104 42.23 15.99 -27.95
CA ILE A 104 42.35 17.43 -28.10
C ILE A 104 41.00 17.98 -28.56
N LEU A 105 40.46 18.95 -27.81
CA LEU A 105 39.21 19.61 -28.16
C LEU A 105 39.42 20.61 -29.29
N ASP A 106 38.46 20.66 -30.21
CA ASP A 106 38.39 21.67 -31.26
C ASP A 106 37.72 22.93 -30.72
N VAL A 107 38.53 23.80 -30.10
CA VAL A 107 38.11 25.07 -29.51
C VAL A 107 39.10 26.17 -29.88
N PRO A 108 38.63 27.42 -30.08
CA PRO A 108 39.49 28.51 -30.54
C PRO A 108 40.47 29.02 -29.47
N ALA A 109 40.22 28.69 -28.20
CA ALA A 109 41.04 29.10 -27.07
C ALA A 109 41.08 28.05 -25.96
N ALA A 110 42.16 28.07 -25.17
CA ALA A 110 42.28 27.28 -23.94
C ALA A 110 41.51 27.92 -22.77
N TYR A 111 40.21 27.65 -22.66
CA TYR A 111 39.37 28.12 -21.55
C TYR A 111 39.80 27.54 -20.19
N HIS A 112 39.47 28.22 -19.08
CA HIS A 112 39.86 27.83 -17.72
C HIS A 112 41.39 27.74 -17.52
N SER A 113 42.12 28.65 -18.17
CA SER A 113 43.57 28.79 -18.05
C SER A 113 43.99 30.26 -17.99
N HIS A 114 45.29 30.50 -17.81
CA HIS A 114 45.91 31.83 -17.91
C HIS A 114 45.63 32.55 -19.24
N MET A 115 45.25 31.84 -20.30
CA MET A 115 44.83 32.46 -21.56
C MET A 115 43.62 33.38 -21.40
N MET A 116 42.81 33.21 -20.35
CA MET A 116 41.65 34.08 -20.07
C MET A 116 42.02 35.36 -19.31
N ASP A 117 43.23 35.46 -18.73
CA ASP A 117 43.67 36.61 -17.92
C ASP A 117 43.48 37.99 -18.61
N PRO A 118 43.74 38.15 -19.93
CA PRO A 118 43.59 39.44 -20.61
C PRO A 118 42.17 40.02 -20.62
N ILE A 119 41.14 39.16 -20.47
CA ILE A 119 39.73 39.57 -20.60
C ILE A 119 38.99 39.63 -19.27
N LEU A 120 39.60 39.21 -18.15
CA LEU A 120 38.89 39.09 -16.86
C LEU A 120 38.34 40.42 -16.34
N SER A 121 39.18 41.48 -16.33
CA SER A 121 38.78 42.81 -15.85
C SER A 121 37.66 43.42 -16.70
N ASN A 122 37.75 43.23 -18.03
CA ASN A 122 36.72 43.70 -18.96
C ASN A 122 35.41 42.93 -18.75
N LEU A 123 35.47 41.62 -18.54
CA LEU A 123 34.29 40.80 -18.29
C LEU A 123 33.61 41.18 -16.98
N GLU A 124 34.40 41.35 -15.91
CA GLU A 124 33.91 41.78 -14.60
C GLU A 124 33.18 43.11 -14.68
N THR A 125 33.81 44.10 -15.32
CA THR A 125 33.24 45.45 -15.46
C THR A 125 32.01 45.46 -16.37
N SER A 126 32.04 44.71 -17.48
CA SER A 126 30.96 44.72 -18.48
C SER A 126 29.69 44.05 -17.96
N ILE A 127 29.83 42.96 -17.20
CA ILE A 127 28.68 42.29 -16.56
C ILE A 127 28.19 43.15 -15.41
N GLY A 128 29.10 43.64 -14.56
CA GLY A 128 28.79 44.46 -13.39
C GLY A 128 28.02 43.68 -12.33
N THR A 129 27.03 44.32 -11.71
CA THR A 129 26.09 43.66 -10.78
C THR A 129 24.81 43.31 -11.53
N LEU A 130 24.29 42.11 -11.30
CA LEU A 130 23.05 41.60 -11.87
C LEU A 130 21.95 41.62 -10.80
N GLN A 131 20.69 41.68 -11.23
CA GLN A 131 19.57 41.59 -10.31
C GLN A 131 19.30 40.13 -9.95
N GLY A 132 19.49 39.79 -8.67
CA GLY A 132 19.14 38.47 -8.16
C GLY A 132 17.67 38.38 -7.77
N ASN A 133 17.01 37.32 -8.25
CA ASN A 133 15.67 36.95 -7.81
C ASN A 133 15.72 35.90 -6.69
N GLU A 134 14.56 35.58 -6.13
CA GLU A 134 14.42 34.44 -5.21
C GLU A 134 14.66 33.12 -5.96
N MET A 135 15.48 32.24 -5.39
CA MET A 135 15.76 30.92 -5.98
C MET A 135 14.58 29.97 -5.75
N GLU A 136 14.03 29.45 -6.84
CA GLU A 136 12.99 28.42 -6.83
C GLU A 136 13.59 27.02 -6.70
N THR A 137 14.82 26.83 -7.19
CA THR A 137 15.54 25.55 -7.16
C THR A 137 16.96 25.72 -6.66
N GLN A 138 17.43 24.80 -5.82
CA GLN A 138 18.80 24.82 -5.31
C GLN A 138 19.83 24.76 -6.45
N LEU A 139 20.71 25.76 -6.49
CA LEU A 139 21.80 25.90 -7.45
C LEU A 139 23.13 25.44 -6.84
N PHE A 140 23.95 24.71 -7.60
CA PHE A 140 25.30 24.31 -7.21
C PHE A 140 26.30 24.93 -8.18
N SER A 141 27.35 25.54 -7.63
CA SER A 141 28.43 26.16 -8.38
C SER A 141 29.50 25.12 -8.70
N THR A 142 29.97 25.10 -9.95
CA THR A 142 31.17 24.35 -10.32
C THR A 142 32.45 25.17 -10.19
N VAL A 143 32.36 26.46 -9.87
CA VAL A 143 33.52 27.24 -9.42
C VAL A 143 33.91 26.83 -7.98
N THR A 144 32.92 26.67 -7.09
CA THR A 144 33.17 26.33 -5.68
C THR A 144 33.00 24.84 -5.35
N GLY A 145 32.34 24.07 -6.22
CA GLY A 145 31.98 22.66 -6.00
C GLY A 145 30.89 22.45 -4.96
N LYS A 146 30.20 23.52 -4.51
CA LYS A 146 29.25 23.51 -3.40
C LYS A 146 27.92 24.17 -3.78
N VAL A 147 26.95 24.09 -2.88
CA VAL A 147 25.70 24.88 -2.97
C VAL A 147 26.05 26.36 -3.09
N CYS A 148 25.40 27.03 -4.05
CA CYS A 148 25.53 28.45 -4.30
C CYS A 148 25.21 29.30 -3.05
N SER A 149 26.04 30.29 -2.77
CA SER A 149 25.70 31.40 -1.88
C SER A 149 24.96 32.50 -2.65
N GLN A 150 24.17 33.32 -1.98
CA GLN A 150 23.29 34.30 -2.64
C GLN A 150 24.06 35.31 -3.52
N MET A 151 25.34 35.56 -3.26
CA MET A 151 26.16 36.50 -4.01
C MET A 151 26.95 35.88 -5.18
N ASP A 152 27.03 34.55 -5.27
CA ASP A 152 27.93 33.90 -6.22
C ASP A 152 27.60 34.32 -7.66
N PHE A 153 26.37 34.17 -8.15
CA PHE A 153 26.10 34.38 -9.58
C PHE A 153 25.75 35.83 -9.98
N LEU A 154 25.71 36.75 -9.01
CA LEU A 154 25.17 38.10 -9.20
C LEU A 154 26.21 39.15 -9.59
N THR A 155 27.47 38.75 -9.77
CA THR A 155 28.57 39.68 -10.00
C THR A 155 29.43 39.26 -11.18
N GLY A 156 29.93 40.24 -11.94
CA GLY A 156 30.91 40.02 -12.98
C GLY A 156 32.19 39.36 -12.46
N THR A 157 32.55 39.60 -11.20
CA THR A 157 33.68 38.95 -10.52
C THR A 157 33.53 37.43 -10.53
N TYR A 158 32.33 36.90 -10.26
CA TYR A 158 32.09 35.46 -10.33
C TYR A 158 32.19 34.93 -11.76
N TRP A 159 31.64 35.63 -12.74
CA TRP A 159 31.70 35.20 -14.13
C TRP A 159 33.12 35.24 -14.70
N ALA A 160 33.95 36.19 -14.25
CA ALA A 160 35.39 36.21 -14.51
C ALA A 160 36.09 34.98 -13.89
N ARG A 161 35.75 34.63 -12.64
CA ARG A 161 36.22 33.38 -12.03
C ARG A 161 35.74 32.15 -12.80
N ASN A 162 34.47 32.10 -13.22
CA ASN A 162 33.89 30.98 -13.95
C ASN A 162 34.64 30.65 -15.25
N ILE A 163 35.13 31.65 -15.99
CA ILE A 163 35.91 31.39 -17.21
C ILE A 163 37.38 31.05 -16.95
N ARG A 164 37.91 31.39 -15.76
CA ARG A 164 39.34 31.30 -15.44
C ARG A 164 39.72 30.14 -14.52
N GLU A 165 38.90 29.87 -13.51
CA GLU A 165 39.10 28.83 -12.50
C GLU A 165 38.67 27.45 -13.05
N PRO A 166 39.23 26.35 -12.49
CA PRO A 166 38.82 25.00 -12.85
C PRO A 166 37.34 24.74 -12.57
N VAL A 167 36.69 24.00 -13.46
CA VAL A 167 35.34 23.46 -13.26
C VAL A 167 35.40 22.26 -12.31
N ALA A 168 34.97 22.44 -11.06
CA ALA A 168 34.84 21.39 -10.04
C ALA A 168 33.53 20.58 -10.22
N PHE A 169 33.32 20.00 -11.41
CA PHE A 169 32.09 19.28 -11.76
C PHE A 169 31.87 18.03 -10.89
N GLU A 170 32.91 17.24 -10.66
CA GLU A 170 32.87 16.06 -9.77
C GLU A 170 32.31 16.42 -8.38
N GLU A 171 32.85 17.47 -7.76
CA GLU A 171 32.45 17.91 -6.42
C GLU A 171 31.05 18.51 -6.40
N ALA A 172 30.65 19.25 -7.44
CA ALA A 172 29.29 19.75 -7.57
C ALA A 172 28.27 18.62 -7.73
N VAL A 173 28.57 17.58 -8.51
CA VAL A 173 27.72 16.39 -8.66
C VAL A 173 27.60 15.62 -7.34
N LYS A 174 28.71 15.40 -6.61
CA LYS A 174 28.68 14.82 -5.26
C LYS A 174 27.83 15.64 -4.30
N SER A 175 28.01 16.96 -4.29
CA SER A 175 27.22 17.88 -3.46
C SER A 175 25.74 17.84 -3.80
N ALA A 176 25.39 17.78 -5.09
CA ALA A 176 24.02 17.65 -5.56
C ALA A 176 23.41 16.27 -5.26
N ALA A 177 24.22 15.21 -5.16
CA ALA A 177 23.73 13.88 -4.80
C ALA A 177 23.64 13.63 -3.29
N LYS A 178 24.38 14.41 -2.49
CA LYS A 178 24.49 14.23 -1.04
C LYS A 178 23.11 14.21 -0.38
N GLU A 179 22.88 13.20 0.46
CA GLU A 179 21.66 13.00 1.27
C GLU A 179 20.36 12.77 0.48
N ARG A 180 20.43 12.63 -0.86
CA ARG A 180 19.28 12.32 -1.71
C ARG A 180 19.29 10.84 -2.11
N LYS A 181 18.11 10.22 -2.17
CA LYS A 181 17.91 8.85 -2.66
C LYS A 181 17.14 8.87 -3.97
N ASN A 182 17.34 7.88 -4.83
CA ASN A 182 16.62 7.70 -6.12
C ASN A 182 16.70 8.93 -7.03
N ILE A 183 17.92 9.44 -7.24
CA ILE A 183 18.15 10.64 -8.05
C ILE A 183 18.22 10.27 -9.53
N VAL A 184 17.54 11.06 -10.35
CA VAL A 184 17.67 11.02 -11.81
C VAL A 184 18.35 12.29 -12.27
N PHE A 185 19.45 12.17 -13.00
CA PHE A 185 20.11 13.30 -13.65
C PHE A 185 19.58 13.46 -15.07
N VAL A 186 19.29 14.70 -15.47
CA VAL A 186 18.95 15.04 -16.85
C VAL A 186 20.00 16.02 -17.36
N GLU A 187 20.79 15.59 -18.34
CA GLU A 187 21.75 16.43 -19.04
C GLU A 187 21.01 17.30 -20.06
N ILE A 188 20.93 18.61 -19.77
CA ILE A 188 20.30 19.60 -20.64
C ILE A 188 21.36 20.19 -21.55
N GLY A 189 21.31 19.85 -22.83
CA GLY A 189 22.23 20.37 -23.83
C GLY A 189 22.11 19.66 -25.19
N PRO A 190 22.73 20.23 -26.24
CA PRO A 190 22.62 19.73 -27.61
C PRO A 190 23.31 18.38 -27.84
N ARG A 191 24.14 17.90 -26.89
CA ARG A 191 24.94 16.68 -27.01
C ARG A 191 25.07 16.02 -25.64
N ARG A 192 25.32 14.71 -25.65
CA ARG A 192 25.72 13.94 -24.45
C ARG A 192 27.22 14.08 -24.20
N ALA A 193 27.60 14.90 -23.24
CA ALA A 193 29.00 15.12 -22.86
C ALA A 193 29.28 14.65 -21.43
N LEU A 194 28.30 14.75 -20.53
CA LEU A 194 28.49 14.64 -19.08
C LEU A 194 27.97 13.33 -18.49
N GLN A 195 27.10 12.61 -19.21
CA GLN A 195 26.52 11.34 -18.75
C GLN A 195 27.55 10.40 -18.13
N ARG A 196 28.65 10.17 -18.84
CA ARG A 196 29.72 9.28 -18.37
C ARG A 196 30.36 9.79 -17.08
N ASN A 197 30.62 11.09 -16.98
CA ASN A 197 31.30 11.67 -15.82
C ASN A 197 30.43 11.61 -14.56
N ILE A 198 29.11 11.77 -14.70
CA ILE A 198 28.16 11.61 -13.59
C ILE A 198 28.17 10.16 -13.10
N ILE A 199 28.12 9.19 -14.01
CA ILE A 199 28.16 7.74 -13.67
C ILE A 199 29.47 7.38 -12.97
N GLU A 200 30.62 7.86 -13.46
CA GLU A 200 31.93 7.63 -12.82
C GLU A 200 32.01 8.24 -11.41
N THR A 201 31.25 9.32 -11.15
CA THR A 201 31.26 10.03 -9.87
C THR A 201 30.34 9.37 -8.84
N LEU A 202 29.17 8.89 -9.26
CA LEU A 202 28.11 8.42 -8.35
C LEU A 202 27.89 6.90 -8.35
N GLY A 203 28.39 6.20 -9.38
CA GLY A 203 28.28 4.75 -9.54
C GLY A 203 27.37 4.32 -10.70
N ASN A 204 27.53 3.07 -11.13
CA ASN A 204 26.88 2.50 -12.31
C ASN A 204 25.35 2.44 -12.24
N ASP A 205 24.78 2.44 -11.04
CA ASP A 205 23.33 2.42 -10.84
C ASP A 205 22.69 3.81 -10.99
N THR A 206 23.50 4.85 -11.22
CA THR A 206 23.02 6.23 -11.38
C THR A 206 22.30 6.39 -12.71
N ILE A 207 21.04 6.84 -12.65
CA ILE A 207 20.24 7.10 -13.84
C ILE A 207 20.58 8.48 -14.38
N VAL A 208 21.07 8.52 -15.62
CA VAL A 208 21.37 9.77 -16.33
C VAL A 208 20.75 9.74 -17.72
N LEU A 209 19.90 10.72 -17.99
CA LEU A 209 19.18 10.90 -19.24
C LEU A 209 19.67 12.16 -19.96
N THR A 210 19.47 12.25 -21.27
CA THR A 210 19.91 13.36 -22.11
C THR A 210 18.71 14.05 -22.72
N SER A 211 18.71 15.39 -22.80
CA SER A 211 17.56 16.16 -23.29
C SER A 211 17.35 16.10 -24.79
N VAL A 212 18.39 16.40 -25.56
CA VAL A 212 18.30 16.46 -27.02
C VAL A 212 19.51 15.81 -27.68
N GLN A 213 19.29 15.29 -28.87
CA GLN A 213 20.32 14.79 -29.77
C GLN A 213 20.25 15.60 -31.07
N PRO A 214 21.38 16.08 -31.63
CA PRO A 214 21.34 16.86 -32.86
C PRO A 214 20.61 16.12 -33.96
N GLU A 215 19.82 16.86 -34.74
CA GLU A 215 18.99 16.34 -35.85
C GLU A 215 17.80 15.47 -35.42
N LYS A 216 17.63 15.21 -34.11
CA LYS A 216 16.55 14.38 -33.55
C LYS A 216 15.93 15.00 -32.31
N ASP A 217 15.96 16.32 -32.21
CA ASP A 217 15.58 17.09 -31.02
C ASP A 217 14.17 16.72 -30.52
N HIS A 218 13.19 16.64 -31.42
CA HIS A 218 11.81 16.29 -31.06
C HIS A 218 11.67 14.85 -30.53
N GLU A 219 12.23 13.87 -31.24
CA GLU A 219 12.18 12.45 -30.85
C GLU A 219 12.90 12.19 -29.53
N SER A 220 14.07 12.82 -29.35
CA SER A 220 14.88 12.67 -28.14
C SER A 220 14.20 13.30 -26.92
N LEU A 221 13.56 14.46 -27.08
CA LEU A 221 12.79 15.09 -26.00
C LEU A 221 11.56 14.26 -25.62
N ALA A 222 10.81 13.74 -26.59
CA ALA A 222 9.68 12.85 -26.33
C ALA A 222 10.12 11.56 -25.61
N THR A 223 11.25 11.00 -26.02
CA THR A 223 11.85 9.82 -25.37
C THR A 223 12.29 10.13 -23.94
N LEU A 224 12.88 11.30 -23.68
CA LEU A 224 13.24 11.74 -22.34
C LEU A 224 12.01 11.79 -21.44
N VAL A 225 10.92 12.42 -21.89
CA VAL A 225 9.69 12.57 -21.10
C VAL A 225 9.06 11.20 -20.80
N SER A 226 9.04 10.28 -21.78
CA SER A 226 8.59 8.89 -21.56
C SER A 226 9.41 8.20 -20.46
N LYS A 227 10.73 8.29 -20.52
CA LYS A 227 11.62 7.68 -19.52
C LYS A 227 11.44 8.28 -18.14
N LEU A 228 11.27 9.61 -18.04
CA LEU A 228 11.00 10.26 -16.76
C LEU A 228 9.66 9.77 -16.17
N PHE A 229 8.62 9.63 -16.99
CA PHE A 229 7.34 9.06 -16.57
C PHE A 229 7.46 7.61 -16.09
N GLU A 230 8.19 6.75 -16.83
CA GLU A 230 8.47 5.37 -16.44
C GLU A 230 9.21 5.26 -15.09
N LEU A 231 10.07 6.24 -14.79
CA LEU A 231 10.79 6.34 -13.52
C LEU A 231 9.94 6.91 -12.37
N GLY A 232 8.67 7.25 -12.64
CA GLY A 232 7.74 7.77 -11.64
C GLY A 232 7.88 9.28 -11.39
N VAL A 233 8.59 10.02 -12.24
CA VAL A 233 8.64 11.49 -12.17
C VAL A 233 7.28 12.04 -12.57
N GLN A 234 6.73 12.95 -11.76
CA GLN A 234 5.46 13.60 -12.06
C GLN A 234 5.64 14.61 -13.20
N ILE A 235 5.21 14.21 -14.39
CA ILE A 235 5.19 15.09 -15.57
C ILE A 235 3.95 15.97 -15.51
N ASN A 236 4.13 17.28 -15.68
CA ASN A 236 3.04 18.20 -15.91
C ASN A 236 2.58 18.10 -17.37
N TRP A 237 1.61 17.23 -17.63
CA TRP A 237 1.09 16.97 -18.98
C TRP A 237 0.38 18.20 -19.59
N ASP A 238 -0.27 19.02 -18.77
CA ASP A 238 -0.92 20.25 -19.25
C ASP A 238 0.11 21.23 -19.81
N GLN A 239 1.26 21.37 -19.13
CA GLN A 239 2.37 22.18 -19.62
C GLN A 239 3.05 21.56 -20.85
N PHE A 240 3.22 20.24 -20.87
CA PHE A 240 3.87 19.54 -21.99
C PHE A 240 3.08 19.69 -23.30
N TYR A 241 1.74 19.70 -23.23
CA TYR A 241 0.85 19.85 -24.37
C TYR A 241 0.37 21.29 -24.62
N THR A 242 0.93 22.30 -23.94
CA THR A 242 0.54 23.70 -24.15
C THR A 242 0.74 24.10 -25.63
N GLY A 243 -0.31 24.62 -26.27
CA GLY A 243 -0.35 24.95 -27.70
C GLY A 243 -0.67 23.79 -28.64
N TYR A 244 -0.80 22.57 -28.10
CA TYR A 244 -1.14 21.34 -28.81
C TYR A 244 -2.24 20.55 -28.06
N GLU A 245 -3.08 21.22 -27.29
CA GLU A 245 -4.12 20.63 -26.47
C GLU A 245 -5.14 19.89 -27.36
N THR A 246 -5.50 18.66 -26.97
CA THR A 246 -6.49 17.84 -27.68
C THR A 246 -7.32 17.02 -26.70
N VAL A 247 -8.49 16.57 -27.14
CA VAL A 247 -9.33 15.67 -26.34
C VAL A 247 -8.60 14.32 -26.20
N PRO A 248 -8.34 13.84 -24.97
CA PRO A 248 -7.70 12.55 -24.78
C PRO A 248 -8.49 11.45 -25.48
N ALA A 249 -7.80 10.65 -26.29
CA ALA A 249 -8.43 9.50 -26.93
C ALA A 249 -8.93 8.51 -25.85
N PRO A 250 -10.09 7.85 -26.05
CA PRO A 250 -10.66 6.91 -25.10
C PRO A 250 -9.91 5.58 -25.14
N PHE A 251 -8.67 5.57 -24.66
CA PHE A 251 -7.93 4.34 -24.42
C PHE A 251 -8.35 3.76 -23.06
N PRO A 252 -8.60 2.44 -22.97
CA PRO A 252 -8.79 1.79 -21.67
C PRO A 252 -7.51 1.98 -20.85
N ARG A 253 -7.61 2.78 -19.78
CA ARG A 253 -6.46 3.20 -18.94
C ARG A 253 -5.83 2.08 -18.13
N TYR A 254 -6.49 0.93 -18.06
CA TYR A 254 -6.08 -0.19 -17.24
C TYR A 254 -6.48 -1.48 -17.94
N GLN A 255 -5.49 -2.27 -18.33
CA GLN A 255 -5.70 -3.67 -18.64
C GLN A 255 -5.50 -4.42 -17.33
N PHE A 256 -6.58 -5.01 -16.79
CA PHE A 256 -6.46 -5.89 -15.64
C PHE A 256 -5.41 -6.95 -15.97
N ASP A 257 -4.50 -7.23 -15.03
CA ASP A 257 -3.76 -8.49 -15.02
C ASP A 257 -4.78 -9.60 -14.76
N CYS A 258 -5.48 -9.96 -15.84
CA CYS A 258 -6.36 -11.08 -15.90
C CYS A 258 -5.47 -12.33 -15.93
N VAL A 259 -4.81 -12.61 -14.80
CA VAL A 259 -4.35 -13.96 -14.52
C VAL A 259 -5.60 -14.81 -14.62
N LYS A 260 -5.76 -15.47 -15.76
CA LYS A 260 -6.73 -16.54 -15.93
C LYS A 260 -6.28 -17.62 -14.96
N LYS A 261 -6.77 -17.55 -13.71
CA LYS A 261 -6.94 -18.76 -12.93
C LYS A 261 -7.86 -19.62 -13.78
N GLU A 262 -7.30 -20.65 -14.40
CA GLU A 262 -8.10 -21.70 -15.01
C GLU A 262 -8.93 -22.32 -13.90
N ILE A 263 -10.12 -21.76 -13.67
CA ILE A 263 -11.14 -22.38 -12.86
C ILE A 263 -11.63 -23.53 -13.72
N TYR A 264 -11.18 -24.74 -13.39
CA TYR A 264 -11.64 -25.96 -14.03
C TYR A 264 -13.17 -26.00 -13.95
N PRO A 265 -13.91 -26.13 -15.07
CA PRO A 265 -15.37 -26.14 -15.08
C PRO A 265 -16.04 -27.29 -14.32
N ALA A 266 -15.27 -28.14 -13.63
CA ALA A 266 -15.76 -29.17 -12.73
C ALA A 266 -16.13 -28.63 -11.33
N GLU A 267 -15.73 -27.40 -10.98
CA GLU A 267 -15.90 -26.79 -9.65
C GLU A 267 -16.77 -25.52 -9.67
N ILE A 268 -17.74 -25.44 -10.59
CA ILE A 268 -18.91 -24.59 -10.38
C ILE A 268 -19.93 -25.47 -9.64
N PRO A 269 -20.07 -25.40 -8.30
CA PRO A 269 -21.28 -25.91 -7.68
C PRO A 269 -22.41 -25.13 -8.32
N ARG A 270 -23.32 -25.85 -8.99
CA ARG A 270 -24.50 -25.36 -9.72
C ARG A 270 -25.25 -24.30 -8.92
N HIS A 271 -24.76 -23.06 -8.93
CA HIS A 271 -25.50 -21.92 -8.46
C HIS A 271 -26.43 -21.56 -9.61
N ASN A 272 -27.67 -22.05 -9.50
CA ASN A 272 -28.82 -21.43 -10.14
C ASN A 272 -28.96 -20.00 -9.59
N LYS A 273 -28.04 -19.11 -9.98
CA LYS A 273 -28.07 -17.66 -9.73
C LYS A 273 -29.12 -16.96 -10.60
N LEU A 274 -29.94 -17.72 -11.33
CA LEU A 274 -31.06 -17.23 -12.12
C LEU A 274 -32.28 -18.03 -11.66
N LEU A 275 -33.24 -17.35 -11.01
CA LEU A 275 -34.59 -17.79 -10.60
C LEU A 275 -34.86 -18.05 -9.10
N SER A 276 -34.25 -17.31 -8.16
CA SER A 276 -34.92 -17.14 -6.85
C SER A 276 -34.77 -15.73 -6.30
N SER A 277 -35.87 -15.17 -5.80
CA SER A 277 -35.99 -13.83 -5.19
C SER A 277 -35.43 -13.77 -3.76
N PHE A 278 -34.69 -14.79 -3.33
CA PHE A 278 -34.18 -14.96 -1.98
C PHE A 278 -32.66 -15.11 -2.04
N GLN A 279 -31.94 -14.12 -1.50
CA GLN A 279 -30.49 -14.15 -1.34
C GLN A 279 -30.22 -14.30 0.16
N HIS A 280 -29.54 -15.38 0.55
CA HIS A 280 -29.10 -15.59 1.92
C HIS A 280 -27.65 -16.10 1.92
N PRO A 281 -26.78 -15.60 2.82
CA PRO A 281 -25.36 -15.94 2.86
C PRO A 281 -25.03 -17.43 2.85
N CYS A 282 -25.80 -18.21 3.62
CA CYS A 282 -25.47 -19.60 3.93
C CYS A 282 -26.27 -20.66 3.17
N ILE A 283 -27.37 -20.30 2.48
CA ILE A 283 -28.26 -21.29 1.85
C ILE A 283 -28.57 -20.95 0.41
N ALA A 284 -28.58 -21.98 -0.43
CA ALA A 284 -29.08 -21.90 -1.80
C ALA A 284 -30.22 -22.91 -1.99
N LYS A 285 -31.33 -22.43 -2.55
CA LYS A 285 -32.49 -23.27 -2.80
C LYS A 285 -32.20 -24.25 -3.95
N ALA A 286 -32.37 -25.54 -3.71
CA ALA A 286 -32.20 -26.56 -4.75
C ALA A 286 -33.42 -26.59 -5.71
N ILE A 287 -33.29 -27.33 -6.82
CA ILE A 287 -34.31 -27.42 -7.88
C ILE A 287 -35.63 -28.02 -7.34
N ASN A 288 -35.55 -28.87 -6.31
CA ASN A 288 -36.70 -29.31 -5.52
C ASN A 288 -37.00 -28.26 -4.44
N ASP A 289 -38.24 -27.77 -4.38
CA ASP A 289 -38.69 -26.75 -3.41
C ASP A 289 -38.53 -27.13 -1.92
N LYS A 290 -38.00 -28.32 -1.60
CA LYS A 290 -37.92 -28.88 -0.25
C LYS A 290 -36.48 -29.09 0.25
N GLU A 291 -35.47 -28.79 -0.55
CA GLU A 291 -34.07 -28.98 -0.18
C GLU A 291 -33.27 -27.70 -0.40
N PHE A 292 -32.38 -27.40 0.54
CA PHE A 292 -31.46 -26.28 0.48
C PHE A 292 -30.06 -26.80 0.68
N SER A 293 -29.13 -26.42 -0.20
CA SER A 293 -27.70 -26.65 0.04
C SER A 293 -27.15 -25.55 0.93
N CYS A 294 -26.20 -25.91 1.79
CA CYS A 294 -25.50 -24.98 2.66
C CYS A 294 -24.03 -24.87 2.25
N THR A 295 -23.59 -23.64 1.96
CA THR A 295 -22.21 -23.35 1.58
C THR A 295 -21.45 -22.83 2.80
N LEU A 296 -20.46 -23.59 3.26
CA LEU A 296 -19.64 -23.24 4.43
C LEU A 296 -18.35 -22.50 4.07
N ASP A 297 -17.93 -22.55 2.81
CA ASP A 297 -16.68 -21.93 2.30
C ASP A 297 -16.85 -20.46 1.87
N SER A 298 -17.94 -19.81 2.25
CA SER A 298 -18.19 -18.38 1.97
C SER A 298 -17.32 -17.48 2.85
N GLU A 299 -16.84 -16.33 2.32
CA GLU A 299 -16.22 -15.28 3.14
C GLU A 299 -17.14 -14.82 4.29
N GLU A 300 -18.46 -14.85 4.06
CA GLU A 300 -19.50 -14.51 5.02
C GLU A 300 -19.60 -15.51 6.19
N MET A 301 -18.97 -16.68 6.06
CA MET A 301 -18.92 -17.76 7.06
C MET A 301 -17.54 -17.92 7.70
N SER A 302 -16.63 -16.96 7.48
CA SER A 302 -15.26 -16.97 8.02
C SER A 302 -15.20 -17.10 9.55
N PHE A 303 -16.25 -16.64 10.26
CA PHE A 303 -16.35 -16.77 11.72
C PHE A 303 -16.34 -18.23 12.19
N VAL A 304 -16.84 -19.19 11.40
CA VAL A 304 -16.92 -20.61 11.81
C VAL A 304 -15.55 -21.19 12.18
N SER A 305 -14.48 -20.72 11.51
CA SER A 305 -13.10 -21.12 11.82
C SER A 305 -12.66 -20.76 13.25
N GLY A 306 -13.29 -19.75 13.84
CA GLY A 306 -13.08 -19.29 15.21
C GLY A 306 -13.92 -20.03 16.27
N HIS A 307 -14.81 -20.94 15.87
CA HIS A 307 -15.58 -21.75 16.81
C HIS A 307 -14.96 -23.16 16.92
N LYS A 308 -14.12 -23.38 17.93
CA LYS A 308 -13.37 -24.64 18.07
C LYS A 308 -13.67 -25.36 19.37
N ASN A 309 -13.55 -26.68 19.34
CA ASN A 309 -13.54 -27.51 20.54
C ASN A 309 -12.36 -28.50 20.46
N LYS A 310 -11.46 -28.45 21.44
CA LYS A 310 -10.22 -29.25 21.51
C LYS A 310 -9.37 -29.12 20.25
N GLY A 311 -9.18 -27.89 19.79
CA GLY A 311 -8.39 -27.54 18.60
C GLY A 311 -9.09 -27.76 17.25
N ILE A 312 -10.25 -28.41 17.21
CA ILE A 312 -10.97 -28.73 15.97
C ILE A 312 -12.09 -27.72 15.74
N ALA A 313 -12.16 -27.14 14.55
CA ALA A 313 -13.25 -26.24 14.17
C ALA A 313 -14.55 -27.04 14.01
N ILE A 314 -15.59 -26.59 14.71
CA ILE A 314 -16.91 -27.21 14.68
C ILE A 314 -17.96 -26.15 14.40
N ILE A 315 -19.00 -26.50 13.66
CA ILE A 315 -20.13 -25.61 13.44
C ILE A 315 -20.83 -25.33 14.77
N PRO A 316 -21.10 -24.05 15.13
CA PRO A 316 -21.86 -23.73 16.33
C PRO A 316 -23.31 -24.18 16.19
N GLY A 317 -23.94 -24.62 17.29
CA GLY A 317 -25.34 -25.02 17.29
C GLY A 317 -26.28 -23.89 16.85
N SER A 318 -25.90 -22.64 17.13
CA SER A 318 -26.60 -21.44 16.67
C SER A 318 -26.65 -21.29 15.15
N LEU A 319 -25.68 -21.85 14.39
CA LEU A 319 -25.77 -21.83 12.92
C LEU A 319 -26.89 -22.75 12.44
N TYR A 320 -27.09 -23.91 13.07
CA TYR A 320 -28.20 -24.81 12.72
C TYR A 320 -29.56 -24.16 12.91
N VAL A 321 -29.68 -23.27 13.90
CA VAL A 321 -30.88 -22.45 14.13
C VAL A 321 -31.14 -21.54 12.94
N GLU A 322 -30.13 -20.77 12.52
CA GLU A 322 -30.27 -19.89 11.35
C GLU A 322 -30.61 -20.68 10.09
N LEU A 323 -29.91 -21.78 9.83
CA LEU A 323 -30.16 -22.60 8.65
C LEU A 323 -31.59 -23.12 8.59
N GLY A 324 -32.16 -23.51 9.75
CA GLY A 324 -33.56 -23.88 9.87
C GLY A 324 -34.51 -22.72 9.57
N LEU A 325 -34.29 -21.55 10.17
CA LEU A 325 -35.09 -20.34 9.96
C LEU A 325 -35.02 -19.86 8.51
N ALA A 326 -33.83 -19.65 7.99
CA ALA A 326 -33.60 -19.17 6.64
C ALA A 326 -34.26 -20.10 5.60
N SER A 327 -34.11 -21.42 5.77
CA SER A 327 -34.70 -22.40 4.86
C SER A 327 -36.23 -22.41 4.95
N PHE A 328 -36.78 -22.29 6.16
CA PHE A 328 -38.22 -22.13 6.38
C PHE A 328 -38.75 -20.86 5.69
N MET A 329 -38.14 -19.71 5.96
CA MET A 329 -38.53 -18.40 5.43
C MET A 329 -38.45 -18.35 3.90
N ALA A 330 -37.40 -18.94 3.32
CA ALA A 330 -37.22 -19.06 1.87
C ALA A 330 -38.27 -19.96 1.20
N ASN A 331 -38.84 -20.90 1.95
CA ASN A 331 -39.87 -21.83 1.45
C ASN A 331 -41.30 -21.27 1.58
N LEU A 332 -41.50 -20.16 2.28
CA LEU A 332 -42.82 -19.55 2.42
C LEU A 332 -43.32 -18.96 1.09
N LYS A 333 -44.52 -19.37 0.67
CA LYS A 333 -45.20 -18.80 -0.51
C LYS A 333 -45.70 -17.37 -0.28
N ARG A 334 -45.94 -16.99 0.98
CA ARG A 334 -46.39 -15.66 1.40
C ARG A 334 -45.41 -15.13 2.42
N ARG A 335 -45.01 -13.86 2.27
CA ARG A 335 -44.16 -13.20 3.25
C ARG A 335 -44.88 -13.17 4.60
N MET A 336 -44.18 -13.55 5.65
CA MET A 336 -44.63 -13.50 7.03
C MET A 336 -43.54 -12.83 7.87
N PRO A 337 -43.89 -12.11 8.93
CA PRO A 337 -42.90 -11.58 9.86
C PRO A 337 -42.30 -12.72 10.69
N LEU A 338 -41.02 -12.58 11.06
CA LEU A 338 -40.33 -13.52 11.96
C LEU A 338 -41.01 -13.64 13.34
N THR A 339 -41.71 -12.59 13.76
CA THR A 339 -42.41 -12.53 15.05
C THR A 339 -43.58 -13.53 15.18
N SER A 340 -44.06 -14.08 14.06
CA SER A 340 -45.12 -15.10 14.03
C SER A 340 -44.57 -16.54 13.95
N VAL A 341 -43.27 -16.71 14.13
CA VAL A 341 -42.57 -17.98 13.97
C VAL A 341 -41.98 -18.41 15.30
N GLN A 342 -42.20 -19.66 15.67
CA GLN A 342 -41.54 -20.31 16.79
C GLN A 342 -40.72 -21.50 16.26
N LEU A 343 -39.46 -21.59 16.67
CA LEU A 343 -38.55 -22.66 16.28
C LEU A 343 -38.14 -23.49 17.48
N GLU A 344 -38.19 -24.81 17.32
CA GLU A 344 -37.58 -25.78 18.22
C GLU A 344 -36.49 -26.53 17.47
N ILE A 345 -35.37 -26.86 18.12
CA ILE A 345 -34.30 -27.64 17.47
C ILE A 345 -33.62 -28.57 18.47
N LYS A 346 -33.27 -29.76 18.00
CA LYS A 346 -32.43 -30.75 18.71
C LYS A 346 -31.13 -30.92 17.95
N PHE A 347 -30.03 -30.91 18.70
CA PHE A 347 -28.68 -31.10 18.20
C PHE A 347 -28.27 -32.56 18.44
N HIS A 348 -27.83 -33.25 17.40
CA HIS A 348 -27.51 -34.68 17.46
C HIS A 348 -26.01 -34.93 17.48
N THR A 349 -25.29 -34.38 16.50
CA THR A 349 -23.85 -34.54 16.35
C THR A 349 -23.22 -33.24 15.86
N PRO A 350 -22.01 -32.88 16.32
CA PRO A 350 -21.30 -31.71 15.82
C PRO A 350 -20.75 -31.97 14.42
N PHE A 351 -20.90 -30.99 13.53
CA PHE A 351 -20.23 -31.01 12.23
C PHE A 351 -18.80 -30.48 12.37
N LEU A 352 -17.82 -31.26 11.90
CA LEU A 352 -16.41 -30.87 11.89
C LEU A 352 -16.07 -30.15 10.58
N VAL A 353 -15.35 -29.02 10.66
CA VAL A 353 -14.98 -28.22 9.49
C VAL A 353 -13.55 -28.54 9.07
N GLU A 354 -13.42 -29.25 7.94
CA GLU A 354 -12.17 -29.65 7.29
C GLU A 354 -12.15 -29.21 5.82
N LYS A 355 -10.97 -29.23 5.17
CA LYS A 355 -10.79 -28.80 3.76
C LYS A 355 -11.68 -29.53 2.75
N ASN A 356 -12.12 -30.76 3.06
CA ASN A 356 -13.01 -31.58 2.23
C ASN A 356 -14.29 -31.94 3.00
N SER A 357 -14.87 -30.97 3.70
CA SER A 357 -16.11 -31.18 4.45
C SER A 357 -17.24 -31.65 3.54
N PRO A 358 -18.07 -32.62 3.94
CA PRO A 358 -19.21 -33.05 3.14
C PRO A 358 -20.21 -31.91 3.00
N GLU A 359 -20.83 -31.80 1.82
CA GLU A 359 -21.88 -30.79 1.59
C GLU A 359 -23.05 -31.00 2.57
N MET A 360 -23.39 -29.95 3.31
CA MET A 360 -24.50 -29.95 4.24
C MET A 360 -25.77 -29.46 3.54
N ARG A 361 -26.90 -30.06 3.89
CA ARG A 361 -28.20 -29.74 3.31
C ARG A 361 -29.29 -29.66 4.37
N VAL A 362 -30.28 -28.81 4.11
CA VAL A 362 -31.49 -28.67 4.91
C VAL A 362 -32.66 -29.27 4.12
N LEU A 363 -33.27 -30.32 4.65
CA LEU A 363 -34.46 -30.96 4.09
C LEU A 363 -35.69 -30.47 4.85
N LEU A 364 -36.70 -29.99 4.13
CA LEU A 364 -37.98 -29.56 4.69
C LEU A 364 -39.09 -30.61 4.45
N GLU A 365 -39.72 -31.02 5.53
CA GLU A 365 -40.85 -31.95 5.55
C GLU A 365 -42.09 -31.22 6.13
N PRO A 366 -43.08 -30.86 5.30
CA PRO A 366 -44.33 -30.27 5.79
C PRO A 366 -45.08 -31.23 6.73
N LYS A 367 -45.61 -30.72 7.83
CA LYS A 367 -46.49 -31.40 8.79
C LYS A 367 -47.79 -30.59 8.99
N GLU A 368 -48.77 -31.14 9.70
CA GLU A 368 -50.09 -30.52 9.86
C GLU A 368 -50.04 -29.11 10.51
N MET A 369 -49.15 -28.89 11.49
CA MET A 369 -49.08 -27.64 12.27
C MET A 369 -47.76 -26.86 12.09
N GLY A 370 -46.98 -27.16 11.04
CA GLY A 370 -45.65 -26.57 10.86
C GLY A 370 -44.75 -27.33 9.89
N ILE A 371 -43.47 -26.99 9.87
CA ILE A 371 -42.47 -27.62 8.99
C ILE A 371 -41.37 -28.24 9.84
N LEU A 372 -41.14 -29.54 9.64
CA LEU A 372 -39.97 -30.23 10.18
C LEU A 372 -38.79 -29.98 9.25
N PHE A 373 -37.65 -29.56 9.80
CA PHE A 373 -36.40 -29.44 9.06
C PHE A 373 -35.34 -30.38 9.61
N LYS A 374 -34.56 -30.99 8.71
CA LYS A 374 -33.43 -31.86 9.04
C LYS A 374 -32.18 -31.31 8.39
N ILE A 375 -31.15 -31.09 9.19
CA ILE A 375 -29.84 -30.65 8.72
C ILE A 375 -28.92 -31.86 8.68
N GLN A 376 -28.49 -32.23 7.49
CA GLN A 376 -27.78 -33.49 7.27
C GLN A 376 -26.73 -33.35 6.16
N SER A 377 -25.79 -34.28 6.15
CA SER A 377 -24.93 -34.56 5.00
C SER A 377 -24.97 -36.07 4.73
N PRO A 378 -24.28 -36.58 3.70
CA PRO A 378 -24.18 -38.02 3.47
C PRO A 378 -23.65 -38.83 4.66
N LEU A 379 -22.98 -38.18 5.62
CA LEU A 379 -22.36 -38.85 6.77
C LEU A 379 -23.28 -38.95 7.99
N SER A 380 -24.13 -37.94 8.25
CA SER A 380 -24.95 -37.89 9.45
C SER A 380 -26.06 -36.86 9.39
N VAL A 381 -26.98 -36.95 10.36
CA VAL A 381 -27.94 -35.89 10.70
C VAL A 381 -27.37 -35.12 11.88
N TYR A 382 -27.15 -33.83 11.70
CA TYR A 382 -26.51 -32.96 12.70
C TYR A 382 -27.54 -32.29 13.61
N ALA A 383 -28.67 -31.88 13.04
CA ALA A 383 -29.75 -31.27 13.80
C ALA A 383 -31.12 -31.60 13.19
N THR A 384 -32.15 -31.60 14.02
CA THR A 384 -33.54 -31.70 13.59
C THR A 384 -34.35 -30.69 14.36
N GLY A 385 -35.13 -29.89 13.67
CA GLY A 385 -35.99 -28.92 14.31
C GLY A 385 -37.35 -28.82 13.67
N TYR A 386 -38.23 -28.11 14.35
CA TYR A 386 -39.61 -27.92 13.97
C TYR A 386 -39.93 -26.44 14.05
N VAL A 387 -40.51 -25.90 12.98
CA VAL A 387 -40.94 -24.51 12.91
C VAL A 387 -42.46 -24.48 12.87
N THR A 388 -43.07 -23.88 13.88
CA THR A 388 -44.51 -23.65 13.98
C THR A 388 -44.84 -22.21 13.61
N GLN A 389 -46.00 -22.05 13.00
CA GLN A 389 -46.59 -20.74 12.75
C GLN A 389 -47.58 -20.48 13.87
N ASN A 390 -47.25 -19.54 14.74
CA ASN A 390 -48.13 -19.12 15.82
C ASN A 390 -48.69 -17.72 15.53
N GLY A 391 -49.74 -17.32 16.26
CA GLY A 391 -50.16 -15.93 16.30
C GLY A 391 -49.06 -15.01 16.84
N GLU A 392 -49.30 -13.69 16.86
CA GLU A 392 -48.37 -12.72 17.45
C GLU A 392 -47.95 -13.17 18.86
N ALA A 393 -46.64 -13.35 19.06
CA ALA A 393 -46.09 -13.74 20.35
C ALA A 393 -46.28 -12.62 21.38
N GLU A 394 -46.67 -12.99 22.60
CA GLU A 394 -46.73 -12.03 23.72
C GLU A 394 -45.33 -11.51 24.06
N VAL A 395 -45.17 -10.19 24.02
CA VAL A 395 -43.91 -9.53 24.39
C VAL A 395 -43.88 -9.38 25.91
N ASN A 396 -43.01 -10.16 26.56
CA ASN A 396 -42.71 -10.00 27.98
C ASN A 396 -41.56 -9.00 28.16
N TYR A 397 -41.80 -7.94 28.93
CA TYR A 397 -40.78 -6.94 29.22
C TYR A 397 -40.00 -7.30 30.49
N ILE A 398 -38.68 -7.20 30.43
CA ILE A 398 -37.78 -7.31 31.57
C ILE A 398 -37.19 -5.93 31.92
N SER A 399 -37.14 -5.59 33.20
CA SER A 399 -36.44 -4.39 33.67
C SER A 399 -34.97 -4.73 33.92
N LEU A 400 -34.08 -4.18 33.08
CA LEU A 400 -32.64 -4.38 33.21
C LEU A 400 -32.11 -3.86 34.54
N ASP A 401 -32.58 -2.68 34.99
CA ASP A 401 -32.19 -2.09 36.27
C ASP A 401 -32.47 -3.03 37.45
N CYS A 402 -33.67 -3.61 37.47
CA CYS A 402 -34.05 -4.57 38.52
C CYS A 402 -33.19 -5.84 38.47
N ILE A 403 -32.77 -6.29 37.28
CA ILE A 403 -31.88 -7.46 37.15
C ILE A 403 -30.48 -7.13 37.64
N PHE A 404 -29.90 -5.98 37.25
CA PHE A 404 -28.59 -5.55 37.72
C PHE A 404 -28.54 -5.37 39.25
N GLU A 405 -29.63 -4.91 39.88
CA GLU A 405 -29.73 -4.80 41.34
C GLU A 405 -29.73 -6.16 42.05
N ARG A 406 -30.35 -7.19 41.45
CA ARG A 406 -30.39 -8.56 41.98
C ARG A 406 -29.10 -9.33 41.72
N CYS A 407 -28.47 -9.09 40.57
CA CYS A 407 -27.25 -9.75 40.12
C CYS A 407 -25.97 -9.10 40.70
N LYS A 408 -25.73 -9.32 42.00
CA LYS A 408 -24.62 -8.68 42.73
C LYS A 408 -23.26 -9.34 42.53
N SER A 409 -23.24 -10.61 42.13
CA SER A 409 -22.00 -11.36 41.92
C SER A 409 -21.44 -11.04 40.53
N LEU A 410 -20.15 -10.75 40.44
CA LEU A 410 -19.49 -10.41 39.18
C LEU A 410 -18.58 -11.55 38.74
N VAL A 411 -18.80 -12.06 37.53
CA VAL A 411 -17.90 -12.98 36.83
C VAL A 411 -17.24 -12.22 35.69
N LYS A 412 -15.91 -12.08 35.75
CA LYS A 412 -15.18 -11.38 34.68
C LYS A 412 -15.23 -12.17 33.38
N SER A 413 -15.27 -11.46 32.25
CA SER A 413 -15.26 -12.08 30.92
C SER A 413 -14.08 -13.06 30.73
N GLU A 414 -12.89 -12.71 31.21
CA GLU A 414 -11.71 -13.59 31.17
C GLU A 414 -11.92 -14.90 31.95
N GLU A 415 -12.57 -14.84 33.11
CA GLU A 415 -12.87 -16.03 33.92
C GLU A 415 -13.86 -16.95 33.21
N LEU A 416 -14.86 -16.38 32.53
CA LEU A 416 -15.82 -17.12 31.72
C LEU A 416 -15.11 -17.89 30.60
N TYR A 417 -14.29 -17.21 29.79
CA TYR A 417 -13.59 -17.84 28.68
C TYR A 417 -12.54 -18.85 29.15
N ASN A 418 -11.95 -18.65 30.34
CA ASN A 418 -11.10 -19.65 30.98
C ASN A 418 -11.90 -20.91 31.36
N LYS A 419 -13.12 -20.78 31.91
CA LYS A 419 -14.01 -21.92 32.19
C LYS A 419 -14.42 -22.64 30.91
N LEU A 420 -14.79 -21.92 29.86
CA LEU A 420 -15.11 -22.49 28.55
C LEU A 420 -13.91 -23.27 27.95
N SER A 421 -12.71 -22.73 28.09
CA SER A 421 -11.47 -23.38 27.65
C SER A 421 -11.15 -24.65 28.44
N GLN A 422 -11.36 -24.67 29.76
CA GLN A 422 -11.22 -25.89 30.58
C GLN A 422 -12.18 -27.01 30.14
N VAL A 423 -13.36 -26.62 29.62
CA VAL A 423 -14.37 -27.53 29.08
C VAL A 423 -14.07 -27.94 27.63
N GLY A 424 -13.08 -27.30 26.99
CA GLY A 424 -12.56 -27.64 25.67
C GLY A 424 -12.90 -26.63 24.57
N PHE A 425 -13.71 -25.62 24.83
CA PHE A 425 -14.07 -24.62 23.84
C PHE A 425 -12.99 -23.54 23.67
N GLU A 426 -12.60 -23.32 22.42
CA GLU A 426 -11.57 -22.37 22.02
C GLU A 426 -12.17 -21.36 21.03
N TYR A 427 -12.75 -20.29 21.58
CA TYR A 427 -13.37 -19.23 20.78
C TYR A 427 -12.33 -18.25 20.19
N GLY A 428 -12.55 -17.85 18.95
CA GLY A 428 -11.84 -16.80 18.23
C GLY A 428 -12.30 -15.41 18.64
N SER A 429 -11.65 -14.37 18.11
CA SER A 429 -11.89 -12.96 18.49
C SER A 429 -13.33 -12.51 18.31
N VAL A 430 -14.01 -12.95 17.24
CA VAL A 430 -15.40 -12.59 16.98
C VAL A 430 -16.37 -13.27 17.94
N PHE A 431 -16.06 -14.45 18.48
CA PHE A 431 -16.88 -15.15 19.47
C PHE A 431 -16.56 -14.73 20.92
N LYS A 432 -15.46 -14.00 21.15
CA LYS A 432 -14.99 -13.56 22.47
C LYS A 432 -15.38 -12.11 22.79
N ARG A 433 -16.68 -11.83 22.90
CA ARG A 433 -17.20 -10.45 23.06
C ARG A 433 -18.18 -10.26 24.21
N LEU A 434 -18.46 -11.29 24.99
CA LEU A 434 -19.23 -11.13 26.22
C LEU A 434 -18.51 -10.16 27.16
N GLY A 435 -19.24 -9.17 27.67
CA GLY A 435 -18.78 -8.32 28.76
C GLY A 435 -18.68 -9.07 30.08
N ASP A 436 -18.44 -8.33 31.16
CA ASP A 436 -18.52 -8.92 32.50
C ASP A 436 -19.97 -9.33 32.81
N ILE A 437 -20.10 -10.48 33.47
CA ILE A 437 -21.40 -11.09 33.71
C ILE A 437 -21.82 -10.87 35.15
N HIS A 438 -22.96 -10.23 35.31
CA HIS A 438 -23.61 -10.03 36.59
C HIS A 438 -24.54 -11.21 36.84
N TYR A 439 -24.34 -11.90 37.97
CA TYR A 439 -25.05 -13.11 38.33
C TYR A 439 -25.77 -12.95 39.69
N GLY A 440 -26.98 -13.51 39.78
CA GLY A 440 -27.85 -13.48 40.96
C GLY A 440 -28.31 -14.86 41.36
N ASP A 441 -28.03 -15.25 42.61
CA ASP A 441 -28.36 -16.58 43.14
C ASP A 441 -29.86 -16.78 43.41
N GLU A 442 -30.60 -15.70 43.75
CA GLU A 442 -32.01 -15.79 44.17
C GLU A 442 -32.91 -16.41 43.09
N TYR A 443 -32.68 -16.02 41.82
CA TYR A 443 -33.44 -16.51 40.67
C TYR A 443 -32.60 -17.35 39.72
N MET A 444 -31.33 -17.61 40.06
CA MET A 444 -30.34 -18.24 39.18
C MET A 444 -30.35 -17.56 37.81
N GLU A 445 -30.12 -16.25 37.82
CA GLU A 445 -30.16 -15.38 36.64
C GLU A 445 -28.80 -14.71 36.39
N ALA A 446 -28.51 -14.42 35.13
CA ALA A 446 -27.27 -13.81 34.68
C ALA A 446 -27.57 -12.78 33.59
N ILE A 447 -26.84 -11.67 33.60
CA ILE A 447 -26.94 -10.62 32.59
C ILE A 447 -25.55 -10.15 32.15
N SER A 448 -25.39 -9.93 30.86
CA SER A 448 -24.18 -9.38 30.26
C SER A 448 -24.54 -8.33 29.21
N LEU A 449 -23.75 -7.26 29.12
CA LEU A 449 -23.81 -6.38 27.97
C LEU A 449 -22.86 -6.91 26.88
N VAL A 450 -23.28 -6.83 25.63
CA VAL A 450 -22.46 -7.22 24.47
C VAL A 450 -22.48 -6.14 23.41
N LYS A 451 -21.32 -5.92 22.80
CA LYS A 451 -21.16 -5.10 21.61
C LYS A 451 -20.72 -5.97 20.44
N VAL A 452 -21.51 -5.96 19.38
CA VAL A 452 -21.20 -6.73 18.17
C VAL A 452 -19.94 -6.14 17.51
N PRO A 453 -18.96 -6.97 17.10
CA PRO A 453 -17.79 -6.49 16.38
C PRO A 453 -18.15 -5.73 15.10
N GLU A 454 -17.35 -4.72 14.75
CA GLU A 454 -17.56 -3.94 13.52
C GLU A 454 -17.54 -4.83 12.28
N GLU A 455 -16.74 -5.89 12.27
CA GLU A 455 -16.65 -6.83 11.15
C GLU A 455 -17.95 -7.62 10.91
N LEU A 456 -18.81 -7.78 11.93
CA LEU A 456 -20.10 -8.47 11.83
C LEU A 456 -21.29 -7.51 11.69
N CYS A 457 -21.09 -6.21 11.89
CA CYS A 457 -22.18 -5.23 11.89
C CYS A 457 -22.94 -5.17 10.55
N SER A 458 -22.26 -5.36 9.42
CA SER A 458 -22.94 -5.40 8.11
C SER A 458 -23.79 -6.67 7.95
N GLN A 459 -23.38 -7.77 8.56
CA GLN A 459 -24.04 -9.07 8.45
C GLN A 459 -25.31 -9.18 9.31
N LEU A 460 -25.51 -8.31 10.30
CA LEU A 460 -26.67 -8.40 11.20
C LEU A 460 -28.03 -8.35 10.48
N TYR A 461 -28.10 -7.76 9.28
CA TYR A 461 -29.32 -7.66 8.47
C TYR A 461 -29.45 -8.76 7.42
N ASP A 462 -28.39 -9.53 7.16
CA ASP A 462 -28.38 -10.60 6.15
C ASP A 462 -28.85 -11.95 6.73
N TYR A 463 -28.87 -12.06 8.06
CA TYR A 463 -29.25 -13.24 8.83
C TYR A 463 -30.55 -12.95 9.59
N HIS A 464 -31.39 -13.97 9.84
CA HIS A 464 -32.58 -13.79 10.69
C HIS A 464 -32.17 -13.73 12.17
N ILE A 465 -31.18 -14.52 12.57
CA ILE A 465 -30.48 -14.46 13.85
C ILE A 465 -29.01 -14.79 13.62
N HIS A 466 -28.13 -13.81 13.79
CA HIS A 466 -26.71 -14.00 13.51
C HIS A 466 -26.11 -15.10 14.43
N PRO A 467 -25.49 -16.17 13.89
CA PRO A 467 -25.04 -17.33 14.66
C PRO A 467 -24.08 -16.99 15.80
N VAL A 468 -23.15 -16.06 15.57
CA VAL A 468 -22.19 -15.60 16.61
C VAL A 468 -22.92 -14.95 17.79
N VAL A 469 -23.96 -14.17 17.50
CA VAL A 469 -24.70 -13.41 18.51
C VAL A 469 -25.53 -14.35 19.39
N LEU A 470 -26.24 -15.29 18.76
CA LEU A 470 -26.97 -16.32 19.49
C LEU A 470 -26.04 -17.24 20.29
N ASP A 471 -24.82 -17.49 19.79
CA ASP A 471 -23.82 -18.28 20.52
C ASP A 471 -23.34 -17.57 21.80
N TYR A 472 -23.30 -16.23 21.86
CA TYR A 472 -22.99 -15.52 23.11
C TYR A 472 -23.95 -15.89 24.24
N LEU A 473 -25.25 -16.04 23.95
CA LEU A 473 -26.23 -16.51 24.95
C LEU A 473 -25.95 -17.95 25.38
N MET A 474 -25.57 -18.82 24.45
CA MET A 474 -25.21 -20.21 24.75
C MET A 474 -23.95 -20.29 25.62
N GLN A 475 -22.95 -19.44 25.37
CA GLN A 475 -21.72 -19.37 26.17
C GLN A 475 -21.98 -19.01 27.64
N MET A 476 -22.98 -18.18 27.94
CA MET A 476 -23.34 -17.78 29.31
C MET A 476 -23.84 -18.95 30.18
N THR A 477 -24.26 -20.07 29.58
CA THR A 477 -24.78 -21.24 30.32
C THR A 477 -23.76 -21.89 31.26
N VAL A 478 -22.46 -21.74 30.96
CA VAL A 478 -21.35 -22.29 31.77
C VAL A 478 -21.26 -21.69 33.18
N ILE A 479 -21.93 -20.57 33.43
CA ILE A 479 -21.90 -19.85 34.73
C ILE A 479 -22.69 -20.61 35.79
N PHE A 480 -23.71 -21.37 35.39
CA PHE A 480 -24.53 -22.08 36.35
C PHE A 480 -23.84 -23.37 36.81
N PRO A 481 -23.68 -23.58 38.13
CA PRO A 481 -23.11 -24.81 38.64
C PRO A 481 -24.01 -26.02 38.29
N THR A 482 -23.41 -27.04 37.67
CA THR A 482 -24.03 -28.33 37.40
C THR A 482 -23.85 -29.25 38.60
N SER A 483 -24.76 -29.14 39.58
CA SER A 483 -24.78 -30.03 40.74
C SER A 483 -25.08 -31.48 40.27
N GLY A 484 -24.10 -32.38 40.35
CA GLY A 484 -24.32 -33.84 40.22
C GLY A 484 -23.83 -34.52 38.94
N PHE A 485 -23.35 -33.79 37.92
CA PHE A 485 -22.74 -34.41 36.74
C PHE A 485 -21.25 -34.63 36.94
N LYS A 486 -20.77 -35.86 36.74
CA LYS A 486 -19.33 -36.13 36.54
C LYS A 486 -18.84 -35.30 35.34
N SER A 487 -18.16 -34.19 35.63
CA SER A 487 -17.36 -33.31 34.75
C SER A 487 -17.21 -33.79 33.29
N ARG A 488 -18.27 -33.72 32.50
CA ARG A 488 -18.19 -33.89 31.05
C ARG A 488 -18.61 -32.57 30.41
N PRO A 489 -17.84 -32.06 29.45
CA PRO A 489 -18.26 -30.96 28.59
C PRO A 489 -19.63 -31.25 27.98
N GLY A 490 -20.63 -30.43 28.30
CA GLY A 490 -21.94 -30.49 27.67
C GLY A 490 -21.94 -29.59 26.43
N PHE A 491 -22.32 -30.14 25.29
CA PHE A 491 -22.79 -29.33 24.17
C PHE A 491 -24.26 -28.99 24.42
N PRO A 492 -24.77 -27.85 23.90
CA PRO A 492 -26.20 -27.64 23.82
C PRO A 492 -26.85 -28.85 23.13
N SER A 493 -27.88 -29.42 23.75
CA SER A 493 -28.59 -30.61 23.23
C SER A 493 -29.86 -30.24 22.48
N ALA A 494 -30.50 -29.14 22.85
CA ALA A 494 -31.69 -28.61 22.19
C ALA A 494 -31.92 -27.13 22.52
N ILE A 495 -32.72 -26.47 21.69
CA ILE A 495 -33.46 -25.26 22.02
C ILE A 495 -34.94 -25.64 21.98
N GLY A 496 -35.59 -25.61 23.15
CA GLY A 496 -36.99 -26.01 23.28
C GLY A 496 -37.97 -25.02 22.66
N SER A 497 -37.59 -23.75 22.55
CA SER A 497 -38.37 -22.71 21.87
C SER A 497 -37.50 -21.49 21.60
N LEU A 498 -37.56 -20.95 20.39
CA LEU A 498 -36.96 -19.69 19.98
C LEU A 498 -37.99 -18.83 19.25
N THR A 499 -38.07 -17.57 19.65
CA THR A 499 -38.91 -16.55 19.00
C THR A 499 -38.08 -15.29 18.82
N ILE A 500 -38.18 -14.67 17.63
CA ILE A 500 -37.45 -13.44 17.30
C ILE A 500 -38.46 -12.30 17.21
N LEU A 501 -38.38 -11.35 18.14
CA LEU A 501 -39.35 -10.26 18.26
C LEU A 501 -38.92 -8.99 17.50
N GLY A 502 -37.63 -8.84 17.21
CA GLY A 502 -37.07 -7.67 16.55
C GLY A 502 -35.69 -7.97 15.93
N PRO A 503 -35.16 -7.02 15.14
CA PRO A 503 -33.83 -7.13 14.56
C PRO A 503 -32.73 -7.04 15.63
N LEU A 504 -31.55 -7.57 15.30
CA LEU A 504 -30.36 -7.44 16.14
C LEU A 504 -29.80 -6.02 16.09
N GLU A 505 -29.36 -5.54 17.24
CA GLU A 505 -28.72 -4.23 17.39
C GLU A 505 -27.21 -4.36 17.65
N LYS A 506 -26.47 -3.25 17.48
CA LYS A 506 -25.02 -3.25 17.71
C LYS A 506 -24.65 -3.46 19.18
N GLU A 507 -25.50 -3.00 20.09
CA GLU A 507 -25.32 -3.10 21.54
C GLU A 507 -26.57 -3.73 22.13
N MET A 508 -26.40 -4.82 22.88
CA MET A 508 -27.51 -5.65 23.38
C MET A 508 -27.24 -6.10 24.82
N ALA A 509 -28.30 -6.37 25.55
CA ALA A 509 -28.23 -6.96 26.89
C ALA A 509 -28.67 -8.43 26.80
N LEU A 510 -27.76 -9.34 27.09
CA LEU A 510 -28.03 -10.77 27.09
C LEU A 510 -28.46 -11.19 28.49
N TYR A 511 -29.67 -11.74 28.62
CA TYR A 511 -30.22 -12.22 29.87
C TYR A 511 -30.48 -13.72 29.82
N LEU A 512 -30.06 -14.41 30.88
CA LEU A 512 -30.15 -15.85 30.99
C LEU A 512 -30.65 -16.23 32.38
N ARG A 513 -31.73 -17.01 32.48
CA ARG A 513 -32.25 -17.52 33.75
C ARG A 513 -32.42 -19.03 33.72
N LYS A 514 -31.93 -19.73 34.74
CA LYS A 514 -32.13 -21.17 34.90
C LYS A 514 -33.54 -21.44 35.44
N THR A 515 -34.32 -22.27 34.74
CA THR A 515 -35.73 -22.54 35.08
C THR A 515 -35.98 -23.92 35.67
N SER A 516 -35.27 -24.96 35.18
CA SER A 516 -35.42 -26.32 35.70
C SER A 516 -34.10 -27.10 35.61
N THR A 517 -33.94 -28.12 36.45
CA THR A 517 -32.81 -29.07 36.40
C THR A 517 -33.38 -30.48 36.35
N GLY A 518 -33.24 -31.14 35.20
CA GLY A 518 -33.56 -32.56 35.04
C GLY A 518 -32.40 -33.46 35.44
N ALA A 519 -32.61 -34.78 35.41
CA ALA A 519 -31.56 -35.77 35.70
C ALA A 519 -30.42 -35.77 34.67
N ASP A 520 -30.69 -35.31 33.44
CA ASP A 520 -29.77 -35.35 32.27
C ASP A 520 -29.64 -34.00 31.53
N TYR A 521 -30.31 -32.91 31.99
CA TYR A 521 -30.30 -31.61 31.30
C TYR A 521 -30.60 -30.41 32.23
N VAL A 522 -30.25 -29.20 31.78
CA VAL A 522 -30.61 -27.93 32.43
C VAL A 522 -31.40 -27.08 31.44
N GLU A 523 -32.55 -26.56 31.87
CA GLU A 523 -33.33 -25.61 31.06
C GLU A 523 -33.02 -24.17 31.46
N HIS A 524 -32.93 -23.33 30.43
CA HIS A 524 -32.73 -21.90 30.57
C HIS A 524 -33.76 -21.14 29.74
N VAL A 525 -34.21 -20.00 30.27
CA VAL A 525 -34.88 -18.96 29.51
C VAL A 525 -33.83 -17.95 29.10
N MET A 526 -33.75 -17.69 27.79
CA MET A 526 -32.85 -16.72 27.17
C MET A 526 -33.69 -15.58 26.62
N LEU A 527 -33.34 -14.35 26.98
CA LEU A 527 -33.89 -13.13 26.40
C LEU A 527 -32.74 -12.26 25.92
N GLN A 528 -32.92 -11.68 24.74
CA GLN A 528 -31.95 -10.82 24.07
C GLN A 528 -32.52 -9.43 23.86
#